data_AF-A0AAF0P7D6-F1
#
_entry.id   AF-A0AAF0P7D6-F1
#
_cell.length_a   1.000
_cell.length_b   1.000
_cell.length_c   1.000
_cell.angle_alpha   90.00
_cell.angle_beta   90.00
_cell.angle_gamma   90.00
#
_symmetry.space_group_name_H-M   'P 1'
#
loop_
_entity.id
_entity.type
_entity.pdbx_description
1 polymer ?
#
loop_
_entity_poly.entity_id
_entity_poly.type
_entity_poly.pdbx_seq_one_letter_code
_entity_poly.pdbx_strand_id
1 'polypeptide(L)'
;MGVRPPSSGDDEEPDSIEFGIAAVDARLKDAELRFPATKDDVNAALGHERIPYDVHGNDVALSEMLERVPARQFESRQELLNALHEPFEEYRRNRSGGVVAQVRSLLPF
;
A
#
# COMPACT_ATOMS: atom_id res chain seq x y z
N MET A 1 37.44 35.48 19.34
CA MET A 1 37.06 34.52 18.30
C MET A 1 37.15 33.10 18.86
N GLY A 2 36.16 32.23 18.60
CA GLY A 2 36.21 30.80 18.93
C GLY A 2 34.82 30.19 18.97
N VAL A 3 34.53 29.28 18.04
CA VAL A 3 33.23 29.05 17.38
C VAL A 3 32.20 28.22 18.15
N ARG A 4 30.90 28.47 17.90
CA ARG A 4 29.77 27.59 18.25
C ARG A 4 29.77 26.36 17.32
N PRO A 5 29.54 25.12 17.80
CA PRO A 5 29.40 23.97 16.92
C PRO A 5 28.16 24.14 16.03
N PRO A 6 28.19 23.67 14.76
CA PRO A 6 26.97 23.64 13.96
C PRO A 6 25.98 22.68 14.62
N SER A 7 24.73 23.13 14.74
CA SER A 7 23.61 22.23 14.91
C SER A 7 23.51 21.45 13.60
N SER A 8 23.80 20.15 13.61
CA SER A 8 23.33 19.27 12.55
C SER A 8 21.82 19.22 12.65
N GLY A 9 21.17 20.19 12.01
CA GLY A 9 19.82 20.02 11.53
C GLY A 9 19.93 19.09 10.34
N ASP A 10 19.22 17.98 10.44
CA ASP A 10 18.52 17.25 9.40
C ASP A 10 18.15 15.93 10.07
N ASP A 11 17.17 16.03 10.97
CA ASP A 11 16.28 14.91 11.28
C ASP A 11 15.48 14.63 10.01
N GLU A 12 16.15 14.13 8.96
CA GLU A 12 15.51 13.47 7.84
C GLU A 12 15.01 12.15 8.44
N GLU A 13 13.83 12.25 9.07
CA GLU A 13 13.09 11.12 9.60
C GLU A 13 13.09 10.05 8.50
N PRO A 14 13.54 8.81 8.79
CA PRO A 14 13.72 7.82 7.74
C PRO A 14 12.41 7.70 6.98
N ASP A 15 12.46 7.93 5.66
CA ASP A 15 11.35 7.80 4.73
C ASP A 15 10.66 6.47 5.04
N SER A 16 9.54 6.54 5.75
CA SER A 16 8.92 5.35 6.32
C SER A 16 8.43 4.53 5.15
N ILE A 17 9.00 3.33 4.96
CA ILE A 17 8.62 2.51 3.81
C ILE A 17 7.18 2.01 4.05
N GLU A 18 6.23 2.59 3.32
CA GLU A 18 4.82 2.26 3.41
C GLU A 18 4.44 1.08 2.51
N PHE A 19 3.54 0.23 2.99
CA PHE A 19 3.06 -0.95 2.26
C PHE A 19 1.54 -1.12 2.39
N GLY A 20 0.94 -1.76 1.38
CA GLY A 20 -0.49 -2.08 1.35
C GLY A 20 -1.33 -0.82 1.55
N ILE A 21 -2.26 -0.85 2.50
CA ILE A 21 -3.15 0.28 2.76
C ILE A 21 -2.43 1.55 3.22
N ALA A 22 -1.24 1.46 3.85
CA ALA A 22 -0.47 2.66 4.19
C ALA A 22 0.07 3.35 2.94
N ALA A 23 0.57 2.57 1.97
CA ALA A 23 1.00 3.12 0.69
C ALA A 23 -0.18 3.71 -0.10
N VAL A 24 -1.37 3.09 -0.03
CA VAL A 24 -2.60 3.69 -0.59
C VAL A 24 -2.94 4.99 0.11
N ASP A 25 -2.83 5.04 1.44
CA ASP A 25 -3.09 6.24 2.24
C ASP A 25 -2.19 7.40 1.78
N ALA A 26 -0.90 7.19 1.60
CA ALA A 26 -0.01 8.21 1.06
C ALA A 26 -0.41 8.70 -0.33
N ARG A 27 -0.68 7.80 -1.28
CA ARG A 27 -1.14 8.18 -2.63
C ARG A 27 -2.47 8.95 -2.60
N LEU A 28 -3.35 8.65 -1.65
CA LEU A 28 -4.59 9.40 -1.43
C LEU A 28 -4.37 10.79 -0.83
N LYS A 29 -3.22 11.09 -0.20
CA LYS A 29 -2.89 12.46 0.24
C LYS A 29 -2.52 13.34 -0.96
N ASP A 30 -1.83 12.77 -1.94
CA ASP A 30 -1.38 13.48 -3.14
C ASP A 30 -2.48 13.58 -4.20
N ALA A 31 -3.42 12.63 -4.23
CA ALA A 31 -4.55 12.67 -5.14
C ALA A 31 -5.63 13.65 -4.68
N GLU A 32 -6.16 14.44 -5.62
CA GLU A 32 -7.29 15.34 -5.40
C GLU A 32 -8.66 14.60 -5.34
N LEU A 33 -8.71 13.42 -4.71
CA LEU A 33 -9.92 12.63 -4.58
C LEU A 33 -10.78 13.13 -3.40
N ARG A 34 -12.06 13.42 -3.67
CA ARG A 34 -13.02 13.88 -2.66
C ARG A 34 -13.99 12.77 -2.31
N PHE A 35 -14.36 12.70 -1.03
CA PHE A 35 -15.36 11.77 -0.53
C PHE A 35 -16.70 12.48 -0.26
N PRO A 36 -17.85 11.80 -0.47
CA PRO A 36 -17.98 10.41 -0.88
C PRO A 36 -17.54 10.17 -2.33
N ALA A 37 -16.88 9.03 -2.58
CA ALA A 37 -16.32 8.66 -3.89
C ALA A 37 -16.82 7.28 -4.32
N THR A 38 -17.12 7.10 -5.61
CA THR A 38 -17.43 5.77 -6.13
C THR A 38 -16.15 4.97 -6.36
N LYS A 39 -16.29 3.64 -6.44
CA LYS A 39 -15.18 2.76 -6.82
C LYS A 39 -14.62 3.13 -8.21
N ASP A 40 -15.47 3.61 -9.11
CA ASP A 40 -15.06 4.06 -10.44
C ASP A 40 -14.23 5.34 -10.35
N ASP A 41 -14.64 6.31 -9.51
CA ASP A 41 -13.85 7.53 -9.25
C ASP A 41 -12.47 7.20 -8.68
N VAL A 42 -12.40 6.28 -7.70
CA VAL A 42 -11.12 5.83 -7.12
C VAL A 42 -10.27 5.15 -8.19
N ASN A 43 -10.88 4.30 -9.03
CA ASN A 43 -10.16 3.58 -10.08
C ASN A 43 -9.66 4.52 -11.19
N ALA A 44 -10.45 5.53 -11.57
CA ALA A 44 -10.06 6.55 -12.53
C ALA A 44 -8.90 7.41 -12.01
N ALA A 45 -8.94 7.79 -10.73
CA ALA A 45 -7.91 8.62 -10.12
C ALA A 45 -6.61 7.85 -9.84
N LEU A 46 -6.72 6.64 -9.28
CA LEU A 46 -5.59 5.94 -8.65
C LEU A 46 -5.47 4.47 -9.07
N GLY A 47 -6.37 3.93 -9.89
CA GLY A 47 -6.37 2.50 -10.24
C GLY A 47 -5.09 2.02 -10.92
N HIS A 48 -4.43 2.91 -11.67
CA HIS A 48 -3.17 2.65 -12.37
C HIS A 48 -1.93 2.67 -11.45
N GLU A 49 -2.05 3.21 -10.24
CA GLU A 49 -0.95 3.29 -9.29
C GLU A 49 -0.49 1.89 -8.85
N ARG A 50 0.84 1.72 -8.82
CA ARG A 50 1.47 0.51 -8.29
C ARG A 50 1.67 0.69 -6.80
N ILE A 51 1.03 -0.17 -6.02
CA ILE A 51 1.04 -0.16 -4.57
C ILE A 51 1.98 -1.27 -4.08
N PRO A 52 3.09 -0.95 -3.42
CA PRO A 52 3.96 -1.95 -2.79
C PRO A 52 3.20 -2.66 -1.67
N TYR A 53 3.26 -4.00 -1.61
CA TYR A 53 2.52 -4.77 -0.59
C TYR A 53 3.42 -5.60 0.34
N ASP A 54 4.73 -5.69 0.06
CA ASP A 54 5.71 -6.34 0.91
C ASP A 54 7.11 -5.73 0.80
N VAL A 55 7.98 -6.16 1.72
CA VAL A 55 9.38 -5.70 1.81
C VAL A 55 10.29 -6.26 0.70
N HIS A 56 9.80 -7.19 -0.12
CA HIS A 56 10.57 -7.83 -1.18
C HIS A 56 10.53 -7.06 -2.50
N GLY A 57 9.89 -5.88 -2.51
CA GLY A 57 9.75 -5.03 -3.69
C GLY A 57 8.63 -5.47 -4.61
N ASN A 58 7.69 -6.30 -4.14
CA ASN A 58 6.52 -6.64 -4.93
C ASN A 58 5.45 -5.55 -4.82
N ASP A 59 4.83 -5.25 -5.95
CA ASP A 59 3.74 -4.28 -6.04
C ASP A 59 2.55 -4.83 -6.85
N VAL A 60 1.40 -4.18 -6.68
CA VAL A 60 0.14 -4.54 -7.35
C VAL A 60 -0.60 -3.27 -7.77
N ALA A 61 -1.32 -3.32 -8.90
CA ALA A 61 -2.15 -2.21 -9.32
C ALA A 61 -3.32 -2.04 -8.34
N LEU A 62 -3.62 -0.81 -7.93
CA LEU A 62 -4.74 -0.55 -7.02
C LEU A 62 -6.07 -1.05 -7.61
N SER A 63 -6.24 -0.97 -8.94
CA SER A 63 -7.41 -1.50 -9.64
C SER A 63 -7.67 -2.98 -9.33
N GLU A 64 -6.62 -3.81 -9.25
CA GLU A 64 -6.73 -5.24 -8.95
C GLU A 64 -7.24 -5.50 -7.51
N MET A 65 -6.90 -4.61 -6.58
CA MET A 65 -7.42 -4.67 -5.21
C MET A 65 -8.87 -4.18 -5.15
N LEU A 66 -9.20 -3.11 -5.86
CA LEU A 66 -10.56 -2.57 -5.95
C LEU A 66 -11.55 -3.56 -6.59
N GLU A 67 -11.12 -4.37 -7.55
CA GLU A 67 -11.95 -5.44 -8.14
C GLU A 67 -12.45 -6.43 -7.10
N ARG A 68 -11.66 -6.68 -6.04
CA ARG A 68 -12.00 -7.59 -4.93
C ARG A 68 -12.91 -6.95 -3.90
N VAL A 69 -13.03 -5.62 -3.90
CA VAL A 69 -13.89 -4.88 -2.97
C VAL A 69 -15.35 -4.91 -3.46
N PRO A 70 -16.29 -5.46 -2.66
CA PRO A 70 -17.70 -5.53 -3.04
C PRO A 70 -18.40 -4.17 -2.98
N ALA A 71 -17.90 -3.24 -2.15
CA ALA A 71 -18.43 -1.89 -2.04
C ALA A 71 -18.28 -1.12 -3.37
N ARG A 72 -19.31 -0.33 -3.70
CA ARG A 72 -19.35 0.49 -4.93
C ARG A 72 -19.09 1.98 -4.67
N GLN A 73 -19.18 2.40 -3.42
CA GLN A 73 -18.99 3.76 -2.96
C GLN A 73 -18.38 3.71 -1.55
N PHE A 74 -17.63 4.75 -1.22
CA PHE A 74 -17.00 4.94 0.08
C PHE A 74 -17.38 6.32 0.60
N GLU A 75 -17.87 6.40 1.84
CA GLU A 75 -18.28 7.67 2.46
C GLU A 75 -17.06 8.46 2.96
N SER A 76 -15.95 7.77 3.20
CA SER A 76 -14.72 8.37 3.68
C SER A 76 -13.49 7.65 3.18
N ARG A 77 -12.35 8.34 3.25
CA ARG A 77 -11.02 7.76 3.03
C ARG A 77 -10.76 6.55 3.92
N GLN A 78 -11.12 6.64 5.20
CA GLN A 78 -10.92 5.53 6.15
C GLN A 78 -11.72 4.29 5.74
N GLU A 79 -12.94 4.49 5.24
CA GLU A 79 -13.78 3.38 4.77
C GLU A 79 -13.17 2.67 3.55
N LEU A 80 -12.64 3.43 2.58
CA LEU A 80 -11.89 2.88 1.45
C LEU A 80 -10.68 2.05 1.92
N LEU A 81 -9.88 2.58 2.84
CA LEU A 81 -8.69 1.89 3.36
C LEU A 81 -9.06 0.61 4.11
N ASN A 82 -10.10 0.66 4.94
CA ASN A 82 -10.60 -0.51 5.64
C ASN A 82 -11.09 -1.59 4.66
N ALA A 83 -11.80 -1.19 3.60
CA ALA A 83 -12.30 -2.10 2.58
C ALA A 83 -11.17 -2.77 1.77
N LEU A 84 -10.04 -2.07 1.60
CA LEU A 84 -8.86 -2.58 0.89
C LEU A 84 -7.97 -3.48 1.77
N HIS A 85 -8.09 -3.40 3.10
CA HIS A 85 -7.22 -4.12 4.02
C HIS A 85 -7.23 -5.64 3.77
N GLU A 86 -8.42 -6.24 3.73
CA GLU A 86 -8.56 -7.68 3.52
C GLU A 86 -8.09 -8.15 2.12
N PRO A 87 -8.45 -7.47 1.01
CA PRO A 87 -7.88 -7.76 -0.31
C PRO A 87 -6.34 -7.79 -0.34
N PHE A 88 -5.66 -6.82 0.31
CA PHE A 88 -4.20 -6.81 0.38
C PHE A 88 -3.66 -7.98 1.19
N GLU A 89 -4.27 -8.30 2.34
CA GLU A 89 -3.85 -9.42 3.19
C GLU A 89 -4.05 -10.78 2.51
N GLU A 90 -5.16 -10.98 1.79
CA GLU A 90 -5.39 -12.18 0.97
C GLU A 90 -4.38 -12.29 -0.17
N TYR A 91 -4.14 -11.20 -0.88
CA TYR A 91 -3.20 -11.17 -1.99
C TYR A 91 -1.78 -11.51 -1.53
N ARG A 92 -1.36 -10.91 -0.40
CA ARG A 92 -0.07 -11.19 0.25
C ARG A 92 0.04 -12.65 0.65
N ARG A 93 -0.96 -13.22 1.34
CA ARG A 93 -0.93 -14.63 1.77
C ARG A 93 -0.83 -15.60 0.59
N ASN A 94 -1.58 -15.37 -0.48
CA ASN A 94 -1.57 -16.25 -1.66
C ASN A 94 -0.22 -16.23 -2.39
N ARG A 95 0.44 -15.08 -2.49
CA ARG A 95 1.76 -14.98 -3.15
C ARG A 95 2.93 -15.38 -2.25
N SER A 96 2.84 -15.10 -0.94
CA SER A 96 3.88 -15.49 0.03
C SER A 96 3.87 -16.98 0.32
N GLY A 97 2.68 -17.60 0.39
CA GLY A 97 2.51 -19.03 0.69
C GLY A 97 2.98 -19.96 -0.42
N GLY A 98 2.88 -19.53 -1.69
CA GLY A 98 3.33 -20.32 -2.85
C GLY A 98 4.85 -20.54 -2.89
N VAL A 99 5.63 -19.53 -2.50
CA VAL A 99 7.11 -19.60 -2.53
C VAL A 99 7.66 -20.53 -1.45
N VAL A 100 7.09 -20.49 -0.24
CA VAL A 100 7.53 -21.37 0.87
C VAL A 100 7.17 -22.84 0.61
N ALA A 101 6.01 -23.11 -0.02
CA ALA A 101 5.60 -24.47 -0.37
C ALA A 101 6.50 -25.10 -1.46
N GLN A 102 6.93 -24.32 -2.45
CA GLN A 102 7.78 -24.80 -3.54
C GLN A 102 9.22 -25.12 -3.09
N VAL A 103 9.77 -24.42 -2.09
CA VAL A 103 11.11 -24.73 -1.57
C VAL A 103 11.09 -25.98 -0.67
N ARG A 104 10.00 -26.25 0.06
CA ARG A 104 9.87 -27.47 0.88
C ARG A 104 9.76 -28.76 0.06
N SER A 105 9.31 -28.72 -1.18
CA SER A 105 9.21 -29.91 -2.03
C SER A 105 10.56 -30.41 -2.58
N LEU A 106 11.64 -29.65 -2.38
CA LEU A 106 13.00 -29.99 -2.83
C LEU A 106 13.91 -30.50 -1.70
N LEU A 107 13.42 -30.57 -0.46
CA LEU A 107 14.17 -31.15 0.66
C LEU A 107 13.79 -32.63 0.82
N PRO A 108 14.75 -33.58 0.71
CA PRO A 108 14.50 -34.95 1.12
C PRO A 108 14.30 -34.98 2.64
N PHE A 109 13.30 -35.75 3.09
CA PHE A 109 12.90 -35.89 4.48
C PHE A 109 14.03 -36.39 5.38
#